data_AF-A0A3N0XHM3-F1
#
_entry.id   AF-A0A3N0XHM3-F1
#
_cell.length_a   1.000
_cell.length_b   1.000
_cell.length_c   1.000
_cell.angle_alpha   90.00
_cell.angle_beta   90.00
_cell.angle_gamma   90.00
#
_symmetry.space_group_name_H-M   'P 1'
#
loop_
_entity.id
_entity.type
_entity.pdbx_description
1 polymer ?
#
loop_
_entity_poly.entity_id
_entity_poly.type
_entity_poly.pdbx_seq_one_letter_code
_entity_poly.pdbx_strand_id
1 'polypeptide(L)'
;MTQFNSVTAQLASQIAELQNQLALLTSKQSKDKPNPKLNTCKSSSKQSAISPKGKPKVQDKSQPVRPKPGYCFRCGEDGHIASSCSNDPNPALVSEKRDELAKRQHEWDLRNGSTKPHLN
;
A
#
# COMPACT_ATOMS: atom_id res chain seq x y z
N MET A 1 -33.18 14.24 33.35
CA MET A 1 -33.25 13.69 31.96
C MET A 1 -32.76 14.67 30.89
N THR A 2 -32.50 15.95 31.19
CA THR A 2 -32.03 16.95 30.19
C THR A 2 -30.51 16.94 29.95
N GLN A 3 -29.71 16.51 30.93
CA GLN A 3 -28.24 16.48 30.83
C GLN A 3 -27.74 15.50 29.76
N PHE A 4 -28.37 14.34 29.62
CA PHE A 4 -27.97 13.32 28.63
C PHE A 4 -28.13 13.82 27.19
N ASN A 5 -29.27 14.45 26.88
CA ASN A 5 -29.52 15.02 25.55
C ASN A 5 -28.51 16.11 25.18
N SER A 6 -28.06 16.90 26.17
CA SER A 6 -27.02 17.91 25.96
C SER A 6 -25.68 17.26 25.62
N VAL A 7 -25.28 16.21 26.33
CA VAL A 7 -24.05 15.45 26.04
C VAL A 7 -24.12 14.79 24.66
N THR A 8 -25.27 14.23 24.28
CA THR A 8 -25.47 13.67 22.93
C THR A 8 -25.34 14.73 21.84
N ALA A 9 -25.92 15.93 22.05
CA ALA A 9 -25.79 17.04 21.11
C ALA A 9 -24.33 17.53 21.00
N GLN A 10 -23.61 17.63 22.13
CA GLN A 10 -22.19 18.01 22.14
C GLN A 10 -21.31 16.98 21.42
N LEU A 11 -21.60 15.70 21.58
CA LEU A 11 -20.87 14.64 20.88
C LEU A 11 -21.13 14.67 19.37
N ALA A 12 -22.39 14.89 18.95
CA ALA A 12 -22.73 15.03 17.54
C ALA A 12 -21.98 16.19 16.87
N SER A 13 -21.86 17.34 17.56
CA SER A 13 -21.09 18.48 17.06
C SER A 13 -19.60 18.16 16.90
N GLN A 14 -19.00 17.45 17.86
CA GLN A 14 -17.59 17.02 17.76
C GLN A 14 -17.36 16.07 16.58
N ILE A 15 -18.31 15.16 16.31
CA ILE A 15 -18.24 14.24 15.17
C ILE A 15 -18.27 15.02 13.85
N ALA A 16 -19.16 16.00 13.71
CA ALA A 16 -19.28 16.80 12.49
C ALA A 16 -18.01 17.63 12.20
N GLU A 17 -17.39 18.19 13.23
CA GLU A 17 -16.14 18.94 13.08
C GLU A 17 -15.00 18.06 12.59
N LEU A 18 -14.85 16.87 13.18
CA LEU A 18 -13.83 15.91 12.74
C LEU A 18 -14.06 15.45 11.30
N GLN A 19 -15.31 15.23 10.89
CA GLN A 19 -15.65 14.91 9.50
C GLN A 19 -15.24 16.02 8.53
N ASN A 20 -15.42 17.29 8.89
CA ASN A 20 -15.00 18.43 8.07
C ASN A 20 -13.48 18.52 7.94
N GLN A 21 -12.73 18.27 9.02
CA GLN A 21 -11.26 18.27 8.98
C GLN A 21 -10.73 17.21 8.00
N LEU A 22 -11.31 15.99 8.02
CA LEU A 22 -10.94 14.93 7.10
C LEU A 22 -11.23 15.29 5.64
N ALA A 23 -12.37 15.94 5.36
CA ALA A 23 -12.74 16.41 4.02
C ALA A 23 -11.75 17.43 3.44
N LEU A 24 -11.20 18.31 4.30
CA LEU A 24 -10.20 19.30 3.89
C LEU A 24 -8.82 18.67 3.64
N LEU A 25 -8.42 17.70 4.45
CA LEU A 25 -7.14 16.99 4.31
C LEU A 25 -7.10 16.14 3.04
N THR A 26 -8.18 15.39 2.75
CA THR A 26 -8.26 14.57 1.53
C THR A 26 -8.27 15.40 0.25
N SER A 27 -8.78 16.64 0.29
CA SER A 27 -8.86 17.54 -0.88
C SER A 27 -7.52 18.24 -1.21
N LYS A 28 -6.56 18.29 -0.28
CA LYS A 28 -5.25 18.94 -0.49
C LYS A 28 -4.22 18.05 -1.19
N GLN A 29 -4.53 16.79 -1.50
CA GLN A 29 -3.59 15.84 -2.11
C GLN A 29 -3.63 15.80 -3.64
N SER A 30 -3.83 16.95 -4.28
CA SER A 30 -3.69 17.07 -5.73
C SER A 30 -3.29 18.47 -6.13
N LYS A 31 -1.97 18.71 -6.15
CA LYS A 31 -1.27 19.53 -7.17
C LYS A 31 0.26 19.47 -6.98
N ASP A 32 0.91 19.29 -8.13
CA ASP A 32 2.31 19.53 -8.47
C ASP A 32 3.42 18.48 -8.19
N LYS A 33 3.92 17.92 -9.30
CA LYS A 33 5.31 17.45 -9.49
C LYS A 33 6.18 18.66 -9.88
N PRO A 34 7.50 18.64 -9.65
CA PRO A 34 8.40 18.24 -10.74
C PRO A 34 9.59 17.36 -10.34
N ASN A 35 10.05 16.65 -11.37
CA ASN A 35 11.18 15.74 -11.50
C ASN A 35 12.55 16.47 -11.43
N PRO A 36 13.62 15.78 -10.97
CA PRO A 36 14.90 15.88 -11.68
C PRO A 36 15.44 14.52 -12.15
N LYS A 37 16.00 14.55 -13.36
CA LYS A 37 16.55 13.44 -14.14
C LYS A 37 17.96 13.03 -13.67
N LEU A 38 18.45 11.94 -14.30
CA LEU A 38 19.81 11.34 -14.36
C LEU A 38 20.11 10.32 -13.24
N ASN A 39 20.61 9.09 -13.51
CA ASN A 39 21.56 8.71 -14.54
C ASN A 39 21.44 7.26 -15.06
N THR A 40 21.90 7.12 -16.30
CA THR A 40 22.20 5.91 -17.07
C THR A 40 23.34 5.10 -16.43
N CYS A 41 23.25 3.76 -16.46
CA CYS A 41 24.35 2.89 -16.92
C CYS A 41 23.86 1.45 -17.21
N LYS A 42 24.25 0.94 -18.39
CA LYS A 42 24.11 -0.45 -18.86
C LYS A 42 25.47 -1.13 -18.77
N SER A 43 25.53 -2.31 -18.17
CA SER A 43 26.54 -3.37 -18.41
C SER A 43 25.88 -4.71 -18.02
N SER A 44 25.34 -5.51 -18.94
CA SER A 44 25.96 -6.75 -19.49
C SER A 44 26.67 -7.56 -18.39
N SER A 45 26.26 -8.78 -17.94
CA SER A 45 25.93 -9.98 -18.73
C SER A 45 25.44 -11.14 -17.83
N LYS A 46 24.44 -11.92 -18.31
CA LYS A 46 24.10 -13.36 -18.06
C LYS A 46 23.78 -13.83 -16.63
N GLN A 47 22.80 -14.70 -16.33
CA GLN A 47 21.54 -15.21 -16.89
C GLN A 47 21.00 -16.18 -15.81
N SER A 48 19.75 -16.04 -15.36
CA SER A 48 18.90 -17.19 -14.99
C SER A 48 17.46 -16.73 -14.78
N ALA A 49 16.58 -17.39 -15.52
CA ALA A 49 15.20 -17.01 -15.74
C ALA A 49 14.29 -17.53 -14.63
N ILE A 50 13.55 -16.63 -13.97
CA ILE A 50 12.09 -16.65 -14.04
C ILE A 50 11.62 -15.18 -14.11
N SER A 51 11.06 -14.80 -15.24
CA SER A 51 10.25 -13.58 -15.40
C SER A 51 8.95 -13.99 -16.05
N PRO A 52 7.85 -13.34 -15.67
CA PRO A 52 7.05 -12.70 -16.71
C PRO A 52 7.09 -11.19 -16.52
N LYS A 53 7.83 -10.55 -17.43
CA LYS A 53 7.50 -9.31 -18.14
C LYS A 53 6.32 -8.51 -17.56
N GLY A 54 6.63 -7.43 -16.83
CA GLY A 54 5.69 -6.35 -16.54
C GLY A 54 6.34 -5.00 -16.80
N LYS A 55 6.01 -4.39 -17.93
CA LYS A 55 6.31 -2.98 -18.26
C LYS A 55 5.78 -2.08 -17.11
N PRO A 56 6.38 -0.92 -16.78
CA PRO A 56 5.67 0.10 -16.01
C PRO A 56 4.59 0.70 -16.91
N LYS A 57 3.49 -0.04 -17.05
CA LYS A 57 2.27 0.42 -17.71
C LYS A 57 1.65 1.40 -16.72
N VAL A 58 1.91 2.68 -16.93
CA VAL A 58 1.06 3.76 -16.40
C VAL A 58 -0.33 3.50 -17.00
N GLN A 59 -1.16 2.76 -16.27
CA GLN A 59 -2.58 2.64 -16.53
C GLN A 59 -3.29 3.03 -15.26
N ASP A 60 -3.47 4.34 -15.16
CA ASP A 60 -4.71 4.95 -14.74
C ASP A 60 -5.91 4.13 -15.22
N LYS A 61 -6.33 3.16 -14.39
CA LYS A 61 -7.69 2.61 -14.28
C LYS A 61 -7.83 2.06 -12.86
N SER A 62 -8.71 2.69 -12.10
CA SER A 62 -9.15 2.41 -10.74
C SER A 62 -9.66 0.97 -10.55
N GLN A 63 -8.74 0.01 -10.50
CA GLN A 63 -9.03 -1.34 -10.02
C GLN A 63 -8.38 -1.50 -8.65
N PRO A 64 -9.06 -2.14 -7.68
CA PRO A 64 -8.41 -2.49 -6.43
C PRO A 64 -7.22 -3.40 -6.78
N VAL A 65 -6.01 -2.97 -6.43
CA VAL A 65 -4.80 -3.76 -6.64
C VAL A 65 -4.54 -4.59 -5.37
N ARG A 66 -4.26 -5.88 -5.53
CA ARG A 66 -3.90 -6.76 -4.40
C ARG A 66 -2.68 -6.19 -3.65
N PRO A 67 -2.71 -6.13 -2.30
CA PRO A 67 -1.62 -5.60 -1.49
C PRO A 67 -0.30 -6.31 -1.79
N LYS A 68 0.74 -5.52 -2.11
CA LYS A 68 2.09 -6.03 -2.39
C LYS A 68 2.98 -5.94 -1.14
N PRO A 69 3.99 -6.81 -1.01
CA PRO A 69 5.02 -6.70 0.01
C PRO A 69 5.76 -5.35 -0.13
N GLY A 70 5.78 -4.57 0.95
CA GLY A 70 6.53 -3.32 1.06
C GLY A 70 7.78 -3.42 1.92
N TYR A 71 8.28 -4.64 2.15
CA TYR A 71 9.43 -4.92 3.02
C TYR A 71 10.47 -5.79 2.32
N CYS A 72 11.67 -5.80 2.88
CA CYS A 72 12.80 -6.57 2.41
C CYS A 72 12.67 -8.04 2.86
N PHE A 73 12.74 -8.97 1.90
CA PHE A 73 12.71 -10.41 2.19
C PHE A 73 13.98 -10.95 2.85
N ARG A 74 14.99 -10.10 3.09
CA ARG A 74 16.27 -10.47 3.72
C ARG A 74 16.30 -10.06 5.19
N CYS A 75 16.07 -8.78 5.49
CA CYS A 75 16.14 -8.24 6.85
C CYS A 75 14.77 -7.90 7.48
N GLY A 76 13.68 -7.87 6.69
CA GLY A 76 12.33 -7.56 7.18
C GLY A 76 12.00 -6.07 7.28
N GLU A 77 12.93 -5.17 7.01
CA GLU A 77 12.71 -3.71 7.05
C GLU A 77 12.04 -3.19 5.77
N ASP A 78 11.35 -2.05 5.87
CA ASP A 78 10.74 -1.37 4.74
C ASP A 78 11.71 -0.44 3.99
N GLY A 79 11.25 0.13 2.88
CA GLY A 79 12.00 1.08 2.06
C GLY A 79 12.96 0.45 1.05
N HIS A 80 13.25 -0.85 1.12
CA HIS A 80 14.09 -1.55 0.16
C HIS A 80 13.66 -3.01 -0.06
N ILE A 81 14.28 -3.66 -1.06
CA ILE A 81 14.08 -5.09 -1.37
C ILE A 81 15.38 -5.85 -1.17
N ALA A 82 15.32 -7.19 -1.15
CA ALA A 82 16.49 -8.04 -0.93
C ALA A 82 17.68 -7.76 -1.87
N SER A 83 17.41 -7.29 -3.10
CA SER A 83 18.45 -6.92 -4.08
C SER A 83 19.21 -5.63 -3.74
N SER A 84 18.66 -4.78 -2.86
CA SER A 84 19.24 -3.51 -2.43
C SER A 84 19.45 -3.46 -0.91
N CYS A 85 19.47 -4.64 -0.27
CA CYS A 85 19.62 -4.77 1.18
C CYS A 85 21.10 -4.71 1.58
N SER A 86 21.43 -3.76 2.46
CA SER A 86 22.74 -3.65 3.11
C SER A 86 22.77 -4.23 4.52
N ASN A 87 21.62 -4.63 5.05
CA ASN A 87 21.45 -5.09 6.43
C ASN A 87 21.60 -6.60 6.59
N ASP A 88 21.87 -7.02 7.81
CA ASP A 88 22.02 -8.43 8.18
C ASP A 88 20.69 -9.20 8.03
N PRO A 89 20.71 -10.47 7.59
CA PRO A 89 19.49 -11.27 7.49
C PRO A 89 18.80 -11.47 8.84
N ASN A 90 17.52 -11.08 8.91
CA ASN A 90 16.69 -11.31 10.08
C ASN A 90 15.47 -12.17 9.71
N PRO A 91 15.58 -13.50 9.83
CA PRO A 91 14.50 -14.40 9.43
C PRO A 91 13.24 -14.25 10.30
N ALA A 92 13.38 -13.87 11.58
CA ALA A 92 12.26 -13.71 12.50
C ALA A 92 11.34 -12.53 12.09
N LEU A 93 11.94 -11.37 11.79
CA LEU A 93 11.19 -10.21 11.28
C LEU A 93 10.55 -10.51 9.92
N VAL A 94 11.28 -11.20 9.04
CA VAL A 94 10.74 -11.58 7.72
C VAL A 94 9.54 -12.49 7.85
N SER A 95 9.56 -13.50 8.75
CA SER A 95 8.40 -14.37 8.97
C SER A 95 7.18 -13.57 9.43
N GLU A 96 7.33 -12.72 10.44
CA GLU A 96 6.22 -11.90 10.95
C GLU A 96 5.62 -11.01 9.86
N LYS A 97 6.46 -10.37 9.04
CA LYS A 97 6.00 -9.56 7.91
C LYS A 97 5.35 -10.37 6.79
N ARG A 98 5.74 -11.64 6.61
CA ARG A 98 5.05 -12.55 5.68
C ARG A 98 3.65 -12.88 6.17
N ASP A 99 3.49 -13.18 7.45
CA ASP A 99 2.18 -13.45 8.06
C ASP A 99 1.27 -12.20 7.98
N GLU A 100 1.80 -11.01 8.30
CA GLU A 100 1.05 -9.75 8.19
C GLU A 100 0.57 -9.51 6.75
N LEU A 101 1.46 -9.69 5.76
CA LEU A 101 1.10 -9.52 4.36
C LEU A 101 0.05 -10.55 3.92
N ALA A 102 0.18 -11.81 4.35
CA ALA A 102 -0.77 -12.86 4.02
C ALA A 102 -2.16 -12.54 4.57
N LYS A 103 -2.25 -12.06 5.82
CA LYS A 103 -3.51 -11.62 6.43
C LYS A 103 -4.14 -10.48 5.64
N ARG A 104 -3.36 -9.44 5.34
CA ARG A 104 -3.81 -8.29 4.54
C ARG A 104 -4.28 -8.70 3.14
N GLN A 105 -3.59 -9.65 2.51
CA GLN A 105 -3.99 -10.20 1.22
C GLN A 105 -5.28 -11.01 1.33
N HIS A 106 -5.45 -11.84 2.35
CA HIS A 106 -6.67 -12.60 2.58
C HIS A 106 -7.89 -11.68 2.79
N GLU A 107 -7.74 -10.64 3.61
CA GLU A 107 -8.79 -9.63 3.82
C GLU A 107 -9.13 -8.88 2.52
N TRP A 108 -8.12 -8.57 1.71
CA TRP A 108 -8.33 -7.98 0.40
C TRP A 108 -9.04 -8.96 -0.55
N ASP A 109 -8.66 -10.24 -0.56
CA ASP A 109 -9.27 -11.27 -1.39
C ASP A 109 -10.74 -11.50 -1.00
N LEU A 110 -11.08 -11.48 0.29
CA LEU A 110 -12.47 -11.54 0.76
C LEU A 110 -13.29 -10.33 0.30
N ARG A 111 -12.70 -9.14 0.33
CA ARG A 111 -13.40 -7.89 -0.05
C ARG A 111 -13.51 -7.71 -1.57
N ASN A 112 -12.56 -8.23 -2.34
CA ASN A 112 -12.47 -7.99 -3.78
C ASN A 112 -12.77 -9.24 -4.63
N GLY A 113 -12.93 -10.41 -4.00
CA GLY A 113 -13.14 -11.72 -4.63
C GLY A 113 -14.41 -11.86 -5.47
N SER A 114 -15.34 -10.91 -5.40
CA SER A 114 -16.53 -10.86 -6.26
C SER A 114 -16.25 -10.41 -7.69
N THR A 115 -15.00 -10.01 -8.02
CA THR A 115 -14.60 -9.52 -9.34
C THR A 115 -13.87 -10.56 -10.21
N LYS A 116 -14.25 -11.84 -10.10
CA LYS A 116 -13.80 -12.84 -11.08
C LYS A 116 -14.85 -12.94 -12.18
N PRO A 117 -14.58 -12.52 -13.43
CA PRO A 117 -15.46 -12.84 -14.54
C PRO A 117 -15.49 -14.37 -14.67
N HIS A 118 -16.69 -14.92 -14.50
CA HIS A 118 -17.03 -16.31 -14.77
C HIS A 118 -16.67 -16.60 -16.23
N LEU A 119 -15.63 -17.42 -16.45
CA LEU A 119 -15.30 -17.92 -17.79
C LEU A 119 -16.26 -19.08 -18.07
N ASN A 120 -17.19 -18.84 -18.99
CA ASN A 120 -18.19 -19.79 -19.46
C ASN A 120 -17.61 -20.82 -20.43
#